data_AF-A0AAE1CIW4-F1
#
_entry.id   AF-A0AAE1CIW4-F1
#
_cell.length_a   1.000
_cell.length_b   1.000
_cell.length_c   1.000
_cell.angle_alpha   90.00
_cell.angle_beta   90.00
_cell.angle_gamma   90.00
#
_symmetry.space_group_name_H-M   'P 1'
#
loop_
_entity.id
_entity.type
_entity.pdbx_description
1 polymer ?
#
loop_
_entity_poly.entity_id
_entity_poly.type
_entity_poly.pdbx_seq_one_letter_code
_entity_poly.pdbx_strand_id
1 'polypeptide(L)'
;MASLSMNCSNRFQVLCYEQVARLHEVMEDVVPIHGRGNFPTLDVRLKDLVQVVKDKLISDGVSIRDIRLNGGAASYILGSTNAQEFNDVDLIFGVDLSNQNELQKIRNCVLGCLVNFLPNDINRDKITSCALKEAYVQKMVKVCNEHGDRWSLISLSHQTHKNIELKFVDKMKRQFEFSVDSFQIILDSLLKFYDISEAPMKEHFYPTIVAESLYGDFSEAWFHLDNKLIATRNPEQIRGGGLLKYCNLLVRSYTPATEIDIRTMERYMCSRFFIDFSDINQQRQKLEAYLANHFNNDEDMKYEYLTTLYRVVDESTICLMGHERRQTLNLIHQLAYSVYMEQERKAQIKCVELHQLDQLSNLVIDQVFYGPFDTNGSSSSYYNYPMPSSSYHQISNSSSCPYCPPFMNCS
;
A
#
# COMPACT_ATOMS: atom_id res chain seq x y z
N MET A 1 -12.11 -22.16 -42.72
CA MET A 1 -10.81 -21.77 -42.14
C MET A 1 -11.09 -21.27 -40.73
N ALA A 2 -11.00 -22.17 -39.75
CA ALA A 2 -11.07 -21.76 -38.35
C ALA A 2 -9.70 -21.18 -37.99
N SER A 3 -9.67 -19.90 -37.64
CA SER A 3 -8.50 -19.24 -37.08
C SER A 3 -8.17 -19.90 -35.75
N LEU A 4 -7.17 -20.78 -35.76
CA LEU A 4 -6.40 -21.13 -34.57
C LEU A 4 -5.79 -19.85 -34.03
N SER A 5 -6.48 -19.18 -33.10
CA SER A 5 -5.83 -18.21 -32.22
C SER A 5 -4.84 -19.02 -31.37
N MET A 6 -3.58 -19.08 -31.81
CA MET A 6 -2.48 -19.46 -30.94
C MET A 6 -2.43 -18.43 -29.81
N ASN A 7 -3.16 -18.71 -28.73
CA ASN A 7 -3.07 -17.94 -27.50
C ASN A 7 -1.77 -18.36 -26.80
N CYS A 8 -0.63 -18.01 -27.40
CA CYS A 8 0.65 -18.04 -26.72
C CYS A 8 0.63 -16.88 -25.72
N SER A 9 0.01 -17.09 -24.56
CA SER A 9 0.06 -16.14 -23.45
C SER A 9 1.52 -16.00 -23.03
N ASN A 10 2.19 -14.97 -23.55
CA ASN A 10 3.60 -14.76 -23.27
C ASN A 10 3.69 -14.08 -21.91
N ARG A 11 3.88 -14.90 -20.88
CA ARG A 11 3.97 -14.44 -19.49
C ARG A 11 5.26 -13.71 -19.16
N PHE A 12 6.23 -13.70 -20.07
CA PHE A 12 7.56 -13.14 -19.83
C PHE A 12 7.84 -11.98 -20.79
N GLN A 13 8.53 -10.97 -20.28
CA GLN A 13 8.98 -9.82 -21.04
C GLN A 13 10.39 -9.40 -20.61
N VAL A 14 11.22 -9.07 -21.59
CA VAL A 14 12.54 -8.46 -21.35
C VAL A 14 12.35 -6.97 -21.10
N LEU A 15 12.96 -6.46 -20.02
CA LEU A 15 12.86 -5.05 -19.64
C LEU A 15 13.70 -4.18 -20.58
N CYS A 16 13.18 -3.00 -20.92
CA CYS A 16 13.97 -1.97 -21.61
C CYS A 16 14.94 -1.28 -20.64
N TYR A 17 15.90 -0.52 -21.17
CA TYR A 17 16.90 0.16 -20.33
C TYR A 17 16.27 1.08 -19.28
N GLU A 18 15.25 1.86 -19.62
CA GLU A 18 14.57 2.76 -18.66
C GLU A 18 13.99 1.99 -17.46
N GLN A 19 13.39 0.83 -17.71
CA GLN A 19 12.88 -0.05 -16.65
C GLN A 19 14.02 -0.65 -15.82
N VAL A 20 15.12 -1.06 -16.46
CA VAL A 20 16.31 -1.57 -15.75
C VAL A 20 16.98 -0.47 -14.91
N ALA A 21 17.01 0.77 -15.39
CA ALA A 21 17.52 1.92 -14.66
C ALA A 21 16.67 2.21 -13.41
N ARG A 22 15.33 2.22 -13.55
CA ARG A 22 14.43 2.34 -12.38
C ARG A 22 14.60 1.20 -11.38
N LEU A 23 14.77 -0.04 -11.87
CA LEU A 23 15.08 -1.18 -11.00
C LEU A 23 16.41 -0.99 -10.27
N HIS A 24 17.44 -0.51 -10.97
CA HIS A 24 18.75 -0.21 -10.37
C HIS A 24 18.63 0.85 -9.28
N GLU A 25 17.90 1.94 -9.52
CA GLU A 25 17.61 2.99 -8.53
C GLU A 25 16.92 2.40 -7.29
N VAL A 26 15.88 1.58 -7.47
CA VAL A 26 15.22 0.89 -6.35
C VAL A 26 16.21 0.02 -5.58
N MET A 27 17.07 -0.74 -6.26
CA MET A 27 18.03 -1.63 -5.61
C MET A 27 19.18 -0.90 -4.90
N GLU A 28 19.55 0.31 -5.36
CA GLU A 28 20.54 1.19 -4.71
C GLU A 28 19.95 2.05 -3.59
N ASP A 29 18.62 2.17 -3.51
CA ASP A 29 17.93 2.99 -2.51
C ASP A 29 18.31 2.54 -1.09
N VAL A 30 18.62 3.53 -0.24
CA VAL A 30 18.97 3.30 1.16
C VAL A 30 17.69 3.34 1.96
N VAL A 31 17.27 2.17 2.43
CA VAL A 31 16.05 2.02 3.20
C VAL A 31 16.39 1.91 4.69
N PRO A 32 15.91 2.84 5.53
CA PRO A 32 16.08 2.74 6.98
C PRO A 32 15.23 1.60 7.53
N ILE A 33 15.80 0.79 8.42
CA ILE A 33 15.12 -0.24 9.20
C ILE A 33 15.17 0.19 10.66
N HIS A 34 14.04 0.65 11.19
CA HIS A 34 13.98 1.25 12.52
C HIS A 34 14.09 0.18 13.62
N GLY A 35 15.05 0.35 14.53
CA GLY A 35 15.20 -0.48 15.72
C GLY A 35 14.30 -0.02 16.87
N ARG A 36 13.54 -0.94 17.46
CA ARG A 36 12.71 -0.66 18.64
C ARG A 36 13.55 -0.52 19.91
N GLY A 37 13.11 0.34 20.82
CA GLY A 37 13.79 0.58 22.10
C GLY A 37 15.12 1.30 21.90
N ASN A 38 16.21 0.72 22.41
CA ASN A 38 17.55 1.32 22.33
C ASN A 38 18.37 0.80 21.13
N PHE A 39 17.75 0.05 20.21
CA PHE A 39 18.42 -0.43 19.01
C PHE A 39 18.52 0.70 17.97
N PRO A 40 19.68 0.84 17.29
CA PRO A 40 19.85 1.89 16.28
C PRO A 40 18.96 1.65 15.06
N THR A 41 18.77 2.68 14.23
CA THR A 41 18.21 2.48 12.88
C THR A 41 19.31 1.94 11.98
N LEU A 42 19.00 0.94 11.14
CA LEU A 42 19.93 0.37 10.17
C LEU A 42 19.67 1.01 8.81
N ASP A 43 20.66 1.69 8.24
CA ASP A 43 20.57 2.22 6.87
C ASP A 43 21.10 1.16 5.90
N VAL A 44 20.19 0.56 5.12
CA VAL A 44 20.50 -0.61 4.30
C VAL A 44 20.12 -0.38 2.85
N ARG A 45 21.08 -0.58 1.94
CA ARG A 45 20.77 -0.69 0.50
C ARG A 45 20.13 -2.03 0.20
N LEU A 46 19.05 -2.03 -0.58
CA LEU A 46 18.33 -3.27 -0.91
C LEU A 46 19.22 -4.31 -1.59
N LYS A 47 20.13 -3.89 -2.49
CA LYS A 47 21.09 -4.80 -3.11
C LYS A 47 22.00 -5.49 -2.08
N ASP A 48 22.46 -4.76 -1.07
CA ASP A 48 23.39 -5.27 -0.05
C ASP A 48 22.66 -6.26 0.85
N LEU A 49 21.41 -5.95 1.25
CA LEU A 49 20.56 -6.86 2.02
C LEU A 49 20.31 -8.17 1.27
N VAL A 50 19.91 -8.08 0.01
CA VAL A 50 19.61 -9.26 -0.81
C VAL A 50 20.85 -10.12 -0.99
N GLN A 51 22.01 -9.52 -1.27
CA GLN A 51 23.25 -10.27 -1.45
C GLN A 51 23.70 -10.94 -0.16
N VAL A 52 23.70 -10.22 0.97
CA VAL A 52 24.08 -10.78 2.28
C VAL A 52 23.16 -11.93 2.70
N VAL A 53 21.84 -11.81 2.47
CA VAL A 53 20.88 -12.88 2.77
C VAL A 53 21.08 -14.08 1.84
N LYS A 54 21.23 -13.85 0.53
CA LYS A 54 21.48 -14.90 -0.48
C LYS A 54 22.74 -15.69 -0.15
N ASP A 55 23.86 -15.01 0.09
CA ASP A 55 25.15 -15.65 0.36
C ASP A 55 25.10 -16.46 1.65
N LYS A 56 24.46 -15.91 2.69
CA LYS A 56 24.31 -16.60 3.97
C LYS A 56 23.42 -17.85 3.85
N LEU A 57 22.30 -17.76 3.13
CA LEU A 57 21.43 -18.91 2.86
C LEU A 57 22.17 -20.03 2.12
N ILE A 58 22.92 -19.70 1.08
CA ILE A 58 23.73 -20.66 0.32
C ILE A 58 24.79 -21.30 1.24
N SER A 59 25.46 -20.51 2.08
CA SER A 59 26.47 -21.00 3.04
C SER A 59 25.89 -21.96 4.09
N ASP A 60 24.63 -21.77 4.48
CA ASP A 60 23.90 -22.61 5.43
C ASP A 60 23.23 -23.83 4.76
N GLY A 61 23.49 -24.05 3.46
CA GLY A 61 23.01 -25.17 2.67
C GLY A 61 21.57 -25.05 2.17
N VAL A 62 20.99 -23.85 2.19
CA VAL A 62 19.67 -23.58 1.63
C VAL A 62 19.79 -23.33 0.13
N SER A 63 19.08 -24.11 -0.70
CA SER A 63 19.06 -23.88 -2.14
C SER A 63 18.13 -22.72 -2.52
N ILE A 64 18.62 -21.84 -3.38
CA ILE A 64 17.86 -20.71 -3.94
C ILE A 64 17.69 -20.97 -5.45
N ARG A 65 16.44 -21.02 -5.91
CA ARG A 65 16.06 -21.20 -7.32
C ARG A 65 16.13 -19.90 -8.09
N ASP A 66 15.61 -18.83 -7.48
CA ASP A 66 15.56 -17.47 -8.04
C ASP A 66 15.29 -16.45 -6.92
N ILE A 67 15.63 -15.18 -7.20
CA ILE A 67 15.25 -14.04 -6.37
C ILE A 67 14.45 -13.07 -7.23
N ARG A 68 13.33 -12.59 -6.71
CA ARG A 68 12.39 -11.75 -7.45
C ARG A 68 11.96 -10.53 -6.64
N LEU A 69 11.78 -9.41 -7.33
CA LEU A 69 11.08 -8.25 -6.79
C LEU A 69 9.59 -8.34 -7.18
N ASN A 70 8.70 -8.12 -6.23
CA ASN A 70 7.25 -8.25 -6.39
C ASN A 70 6.53 -6.97 -5.88
N GLY A 71 5.20 -6.98 -5.95
CA GLY A 71 4.35 -6.00 -5.30
C GLY A 71 4.35 -4.65 -6.01
N GLY A 72 4.06 -3.59 -5.26
CA GLY A 72 3.95 -2.24 -5.81
C GLY A 72 5.25 -1.74 -6.47
N ALA A 73 6.41 -2.18 -5.97
CA ALA A 73 7.71 -1.84 -6.53
C ALA A 73 7.89 -2.38 -7.96
N ALA A 74 7.46 -3.62 -8.23
CA ALA A 74 7.53 -4.20 -9.56
C ALA A 74 6.62 -3.45 -10.55
N SER A 75 5.40 -3.10 -10.13
CA SER A 75 4.48 -2.29 -10.95
C SER A 75 5.03 -0.89 -11.21
N TYR A 76 5.64 -0.23 -10.20
CA TYR A 76 6.31 1.06 -10.36
C TYR A 76 7.43 1.01 -11.42
N ILE A 77 8.26 -0.03 -11.39
CA ILE A 77 9.37 -0.19 -12.34
C ILE A 77 8.85 -0.38 -13.77
N LEU A 78 7.75 -1.10 -13.95
CA LEU A 78 7.19 -1.42 -15.26
C LEU A 78 6.28 -0.33 -15.83
N GLY A 79 5.59 0.42 -14.97
CA GLY A 79 4.60 1.42 -15.35
C GLY A 79 5.19 2.59 -16.14
N SER A 80 4.36 3.17 -17.01
CA SER A 80 4.75 4.33 -17.83
C SER A 80 4.70 5.66 -17.07
N THR A 81 3.94 5.74 -15.97
CA THR A 81 3.79 6.96 -15.16
C THR A 81 4.60 6.91 -13.87
N ASN A 82 5.50 7.88 -13.69
CA ASN A 82 6.34 8.06 -12.48
C ASN A 82 5.55 8.35 -11.17
N ALA A 83 4.22 8.42 -11.22
CA ALA A 83 3.36 8.81 -10.10
C ALA A 83 2.94 7.64 -9.19
N GLN A 84 3.31 6.39 -9.50
CA GLN A 84 2.87 5.24 -8.70
C GLN A 84 3.77 5.05 -7.48
N GLU A 85 3.40 5.66 -6.36
CA GLU A 85 4.03 5.36 -5.08
C GLU A 85 3.74 3.92 -4.66
N PHE A 86 4.76 3.24 -4.13
CA PHE A 86 4.66 1.91 -3.55
C PHE A 86 5.04 1.96 -2.08
N ASN A 87 4.26 1.24 -1.26
CA ASN A 87 4.38 1.28 0.19
C ASN A 87 5.37 0.25 0.72
N ASP A 88 5.51 -0.90 0.07
CA ASP A 88 6.35 -2.00 0.54
C ASP A 88 7.28 -2.48 -0.58
N VAL A 89 8.47 -2.94 -0.19
CA VAL A 89 9.43 -3.62 -1.06
C VAL A 89 9.32 -5.12 -0.79
N ASP A 90 8.66 -5.83 -1.70
CA ASP A 90 8.45 -7.27 -1.59
C ASP A 90 9.54 -8.05 -2.34
N LEU A 91 10.39 -8.75 -1.60
CA LEU A 91 11.44 -9.61 -2.16
C LEU A 91 11.06 -11.07 -1.96
N ILE A 92 11.01 -11.83 -3.05
CA ILE A 92 10.69 -13.26 -3.06
C ILE A 92 11.97 -14.05 -3.34
N PHE A 93 12.34 -14.92 -2.41
CA PHE A 93 13.38 -15.93 -2.54
C PHE A 93 12.71 -17.27 -2.83
N GLY A 94 12.86 -17.79 -4.04
CA GLY A 94 12.43 -19.14 -4.38
C GLY A 94 13.35 -20.15 -3.71
N VAL A 95 12.87 -20.84 -2.68
CA VAL A 95 13.68 -21.78 -1.87
C VAL A 95 13.02 -23.15 -1.79
N ASP A 96 13.79 -24.19 -1.49
CA ASP A 96 13.24 -25.51 -1.16
C ASP A 96 12.92 -25.59 0.35
N LEU A 97 11.64 -25.78 0.68
CA LEU A 97 11.14 -25.94 2.06
C LEU A 97 10.58 -27.35 2.31
N SER A 98 11.07 -28.35 1.55
CA SER A 98 10.72 -29.75 1.75
C SER A 98 11.05 -30.24 3.16
N ASN A 99 12.13 -29.73 3.77
CA ASN A 99 12.55 -30.03 5.13
C ASN A 99 12.10 -28.93 6.12
N GLN A 100 11.43 -29.31 7.21
CA GLN A 100 10.89 -28.37 8.21
C GLN A 100 11.97 -27.56 8.94
N ASN A 101 13.21 -28.07 9.00
CA ASN A 101 14.33 -27.36 9.62
C ASN A 101 14.79 -26.16 8.81
N GLU A 102 14.52 -26.11 7.50
CA GLU A 102 14.92 -25.00 6.62
C GLU A 102 14.27 -23.68 7.02
N LEU A 103 13.05 -23.71 7.56
CA LEU A 103 12.39 -22.49 8.03
C LEU A 103 13.08 -21.86 9.24
N GLN A 104 13.60 -22.69 10.15
CA GLN A 104 14.38 -22.19 11.28
C GLN A 104 15.75 -21.69 10.82
N LYS A 105 16.38 -22.37 9.86
CA LYS A 105 17.62 -21.89 9.23
C LYS A 105 17.43 -20.54 8.56
N ILE A 106 16.40 -20.39 7.72
CA ILE A 106 16.06 -19.13 7.05
C ILE A 106 15.84 -18.01 8.07
N ARG A 107 15.06 -18.27 9.12
CA ARG A 107 14.85 -17.29 10.19
C ARG A 107 16.16 -16.87 10.84
N ASN A 108 16.99 -17.83 11.24
CA ASN A 108 18.26 -17.54 11.91
C ASN A 108 19.26 -16.85 10.98
N CYS A 109 19.26 -17.22 9.70
CA CYS A 109 20.04 -16.61 8.63
C CYS A 109 19.68 -15.13 8.50
N VAL A 110 18.40 -14.80 8.21
CA VAL A 110 17.96 -13.41 8.03
C VAL A 110 18.26 -12.56 9.27
N LEU A 111 17.96 -13.08 10.47
CA LEU A 111 18.27 -12.36 11.72
C LEU A 111 19.78 -12.18 11.91
N GLY A 112 20.59 -13.18 11.58
CA GLY A 112 22.05 -13.08 11.62
C GLY A 112 22.60 -12.05 10.62
N CYS A 113 22.00 -11.93 9.43
CA CYS A 113 22.37 -10.92 8.44
C CYS A 113 22.17 -9.49 8.94
N LEU A 114 21.17 -9.23 9.79
CA LEU A 114 20.95 -7.89 10.37
C LEU A 114 22.14 -7.40 11.21
N VAL A 115 22.92 -8.30 11.79
CA VAL A 115 24.12 -7.94 12.57
C VAL A 115 25.16 -7.23 11.71
N ASN A 116 25.22 -7.55 10.42
CA ASN A 116 26.19 -6.97 9.49
C ASN A 116 25.94 -5.48 9.23
N PHE A 117 24.71 -5.02 9.44
CA PHE A 117 24.30 -3.63 9.24
C PHE A 117 24.35 -2.80 10.53
N LEU A 118 24.74 -3.40 11.66
CA LEU A 118 24.90 -2.66 12.91
C LEU A 118 26.14 -1.75 12.86
N PRO A 119 26.04 -0.54 13.43
CA PRO A 119 27.19 0.34 13.66
C PRO A 119 28.38 -0.37 14.33
N ASN A 120 29.60 0.05 13.96
CA ASN A 120 30.84 -0.63 14.35
C ASN A 120 31.18 -0.52 15.85
N ASP A 121 30.57 0.43 16.55
CA ASP A 121 30.70 0.68 17.99
C ASP A 121 29.90 -0.30 18.86
N ILE A 122 29.05 -1.14 18.24
CA ILE A 122 28.22 -2.12 18.93
C ILE A 122 28.93 -3.47 19.00
N ASN A 123 28.98 -4.05 20.20
CA ASN A 123 29.52 -5.40 20.39
C ASN A 123 28.57 -6.46 19.81
N ARG A 124 28.90 -6.92 18.59
CA ARG A 124 28.11 -7.89 17.80
C ARG A 124 27.99 -9.26 18.47
N ASP A 125 28.99 -9.69 19.23
CA ASP A 125 29.05 -11.04 19.82
C ASP A 125 28.04 -11.28 20.94
N LYS A 126 27.51 -10.21 21.54
CA LYS A 126 26.53 -10.29 22.62
C LYS A 126 25.08 -10.24 22.14
N ILE A 127 24.85 -10.02 20.85
CA ILE A 127 23.51 -9.81 20.30
C ILE A 127 22.90 -11.15 19.93
N THR A 128 21.78 -11.48 20.58
CA THR A 128 21.05 -12.71 20.30
C THR A 128 20.05 -12.53 19.15
N SER A 129 19.75 -13.62 18.44
CA SER A 129 18.70 -13.66 17.41
C SER A 129 17.33 -13.22 17.95
N CYS A 130 17.01 -13.56 19.21
CA CYS A 130 15.78 -13.11 19.86
C CYS A 130 15.72 -11.58 20.03
N ALA A 131 16.83 -10.96 20.44
CA ALA A 131 16.90 -9.51 20.58
C ALA A 131 16.71 -8.81 19.22
N LEU A 132 17.36 -9.29 18.16
CA LEU A 132 17.21 -8.74 16.80
C LEU A 132 15.79 -8.87 16.27
N LYS A 133 15.14 -10.02 16.55
CA LYS A 133 13.73 -10.22 16.22
C LYS A 133 12.86 -9.16 16.88
N GLU A 134 13.01 -8.95 18.19
CA GLU A 134 12.17 -8.00 18.93
C GLU A 134 12.43 -6.55 18.51
N ALA A 135 13.68 -6.24 18.16
CA ALA A 135 14.12 -4.93 17.74
C ALA A 135 13.64 -4.55 16.33
N TYR A 136 13.84 -5.42 15.34
CA TYR A 136 13.76 -5.04 13.91
C TYR A 136 12.66 -5.73 13.13
N VAL A 137 12.02 -6.77 13.68
CA VAL A 137 11.01 -7.53 12.94
C VAL A 137 9.61 -7.08 13.33
N GLN A 138 8.88 -6.53 12.37
CA GLN A 138 7.50 -6.10 12.57
C GLN A 138 6.54 -7.28 12.57
N LYS A 139 6.72 -8.20 11.61
CA LYS A 139 5.81 -9.31 11.38
C LYS A 139 6.58 -10.51 10.84
N MET A 140 6.26 -11.69 11.37
CA MET A 140 6.69 -12.96 10.79
C MET A 140 5.50 -13.86 10.57
N VAL A 141 5.48 -14.53 9.41
CA VAL A 141 4.45 -15.50 9.07
C VAL A 141 5.13 -16.77 8.59
N LYS A 142 4.64 -17.91 9.07
CA LYS A 142 5.01 -19.23 8.59
C LYS A 142 3.75 -19.92 8.09
N VAL A 143 3.77 -20.36 6.83
CA VAL A 143 2.68 -21.15 6.24
C VAL A 143 3.25 -22.47 5.76
N CYS A 144 2.79 -23.56 6.35
CA CYS A 144 3.02 -24.93 5.92
C CYS A 144 1.71 -25.68 6.10
N ASN A 145 0.91 -25.75 5.04
CA ASN A 145 -0.38 -26.44 5.11
C ASN A 145 -0.38 -27.72 4.25
N GLU A 146 -1.28 -28.63 4.58
CA GLU A 146 -1.48 -29.89 3.85
C GLU A 146 -1.95 -29.64 2.41
N HIS A 147 -2.59 -28.49 2.17
CA HIS A 147 -3.05 -28.06 0.86
C HIS A 147 -1.94 -27.58 -0.08
N GLY A 148 -0.68 -27.65 0.34
CA GLY A 148 0.49 -27.45 -0.52
C GLY A 148 1.14 -26.07 -0.45
N ASP A 149 0.60 -25.10 0.29
CA ASP A 149 1.30 -23.83 0.51
C ASP A 149 2.43 -24.02 1.53
N ARG A 150 3.64 -23.64 1.12
CA ARG A 150 4.88 -23.70 1.91
C ARG A 150 5.69 -22.44 1.66
N TRP A 151 5.63 -21.52 2.62
CA TRP A 151 6.36 -20.26 2.55
C TRP A 151 6.53 -19.61 3.92
N SER A 152 7.49 -18.70 4.02
CA SER A 152 7.78 -17.87 5.19
C SER A 152 7.84 -16.40 4.77
N LEU A 153 7.55 -15.50 5.70
CA LEU A 153 7.67 -14.06 5.49
C LEU A 153 8.26 -13.43 6.74
N ILE A 154 9.23 -12.53 6.54
CA ILE A 154 9.84 -11.69 7.56
C ILE A 154 9.73 -10.25 7.05
N SER A 155 8.90 -9.44 7.70
CA SER A 155 8.73 -8.02 7.42
C SER A 155 9.54 -7.23 8.44
N LEU A 156 10.47 -6.43 7.92
CA LEU A 156 11.36 -5.59 8.71
C LEU A 156 10.70 -4.24 8.95
N SER A 157 10.77 -3.78 10.21
CA SER A 157 9.99 -2.63 10.64
C SER A 157 10.53 -1.33 10.10
N HIS A 158 9.59 -0.49 9.68
CA HIS A 158 9.86 0.92 9.51
C HIS A 158 8.69 1.77 10.00
N GLN A 159 8.97 2.91 10.66
CA GLN A 159 7.94 3.72 11.34
C GLN A 159 7.29 4.78 10.43
N THR A 160 7.90 5.16 9.29
CA THR A 160 7.53 6.38 8.52
C THR A 160 7.64 6.30 6.98
N HIS A 161 8.02 5.15 6.42
CA HIS A 161 8.47 4.85 5.04
C HIS A 161 8.19 3.38 4.69
N LYS A 162 8.85 2.87 3.65
CA LYS A 162 8.58 1.58 3.03
C LYS A 162 9.02 0.40 3.89
N ASN A 163 8.13 -0.58 4.11
CA ASN A 163 8.56 -1.83 4.77
C ASN A 163 9.33 -2.71 3.78
N ILE A 164 10.30 -3.47 4.28
CA ILE A 164 10.99 -4.50 3.49
C ILE A 164 10.40 -5.85 3.89
N GLU A 165 9.74 -6.52 2.95
CA GLU A 165 9.20 -7.86 3.15
C GLU A 165 10.09 -8.90 2.45
N LEU A 166 10.76 -9.73 3.25
CA LEU A 166 11.53 -10.88 2.77
C LEU A 166 10.66 -12.13 2.81
N LYS A 167 10.27 -12.63 1.64
CA LYS A 167 9.37 -13.76 1.46
C LYS A 167 10.13 -14.95 0.90
N PHE A 168 10.07 -16.08 1.58
CA PHE A 168 10.76 -17.32 1.22
C PHE A 168 9.73 -18.34 0.75
N VAL A 169 9.69 -18.62 -0.54
CA VAL A 169 8.59 -19.37 -1.17
C VAL A 169 9.10 -20.68 -1.75
N ASP A 170 8.55 -21.79 -1.26
CA ASP A 170 8.64 -23.09 -1.95
C ASP A 170 7.43 -23.29 -2.86
N LYS A 171 6.24 -23.25 -2.28
CA LYS A 171 4.98 -23.38 -3.01
C LYS A 171 3.97 -22.36 -2.50
N MET A 172 3.34 -21.64 -3.43
CA MET A 172 2.30 -20.66 -3.13
C MET A 172 1.24 -20.69 -4.22
N LYS A 173 0.01 -20.99 -3.84
CA LYS A 173 -1.12 -21.03 -4.78
C LYS A 173 -1.56 -19.65 -5.21
N ARG A 174 -1.59 -18.70 -4.28
CA ARG A 174 -2.10 -17.33 -4.50
C ARG A 174 -0.94 -16.35 -4.49
N GLN A 175 -0.49 -15.99 -5.68
CA GLN A 175 0.68 -15.13 -5.84
C GLN A 175 0.33 -13.71 -6.32
N PHE A 176 -0.92 -13.47 -6.74
CA PHE A 176 -1.44 -12.17 -7.14
C PHE A 176 -2.94 -12.08 -6.81
N GLU A 177 -3.48 -10.86 -6.78
CA GLU A 177 -4.92 -10.61 -6.59
C GLU A 177 -5.56 -10.01 -7.85
N PHE A 178 -4.91 -9.02 -8.47
CA PHE A 178 -5.30 -8.36 -9.71
C PHE A 178 -4.16 -8.39 -10.75
N SER A 179 -4.45 -8.04 -11.99
CA SER A 179 -3.44 -7.96 -13.06
C SER A 179 -2.33 -6.96 -12.72
N VAL A 180 -2.69 -5.82 -12.15
CA VAL A 180 -1.81 -4.67 -11.89
C VAL A 180 -0.77 -4.91 -10.80
N ASP A 181 -0.93 -5.95 -9.97
CA ASP A 181 0.00 -6.37 -8.92
C ASP A 181 0.58 -7.77 -9.16
N SER A 182 0.47 -8.28 -10.39
CA SER A 182 0.88 -9.65 -10.73
C SER A 182 2.33 -9.78 -11.21
N PHE A 183 3.07 -8.68 -11.26
CA PHE A 183 4.41 -8.64 -11.84
C PHE A 183 5.49 -9.08 -10.87
N GLN A 184 6.41 -9.91 -11.36
CA GLN A 184 7.62 -10.30 -10.65
C GLN A 184 8.84 -10.10 -11.55
N ILE A 185 9.81 -9.33 -11.07
CA ILE A 185 11.05 -9.05 -11.80
C ILE A 185 12.15 -9.97 -11.27
N ILE A 186 12.76 -10.79 -12.14
CA ILE A 186 13.81 -11.73 -11.77
C ILE A 186 15.13 -10.96 -11.59
N LEU A 187 15.72 -11.03 -10.40
CA LEU A 187 16.86 -10.21 -10.00
C LEU A 187 18.21 -10.89 -10.24
N ASP A 188 18.26 -12.20 -10.50
CA ASP A 188 19.50 -12.98 -10.57
C ASP A 188 20.55 -12.38 -11.52
N SER A 189 20.14 -11.97 -12.73
CA SER A 189 21.04 -11.33 -13.70
C SER A 189 21.58 -9.99 -13.20
N LEU A 190 20.78 -9.22 -12.46
CA LEU A 190 21.17 -7.93 -11.90
C LEU A 190 22.14 -8.12 -10.73
N LEU A 191 21.85 -9.04 -9.82
CA LEU A 191 22.72 -9.36 -8.69
C LEU A 191 24.08 -9.86 -9.17
N LYS A 192 24.09 -10.75 -10.17
CA LYS A 192 25.33 -11.23 -10.79
C LYS A 192 26.11 -10.11 -11.49
N PHE A 193 25.42 -9.12 -12.06
CA PHE A 193 26.08 -7.95 -12.62
C PHE A 193 26.76 -7.12 -11.52
N TYR A 194 26.11 -6.91 -10.37
CA TYR A 194 26.74 -6.24 -9.22
C TYR A 194 27.96 -7.00 -8.67
N ASP A 195 27.92 -8.34 -8.67
CA ASP A 195 29.01 -9.17 -8.16
C ASP A 195 30.28 -9.12 -9.05
N ILE A 196 30.12 -8.87 -10.36
CA ILE A 196 31.20 -9.05 -11.36
C ILE A 196 31.62 -7.72 -12.01
N SER A 197 30.72 -6.76 -12.15
CA SER A 197 30.99 -5.52 -12.87
C SER A 197 31.55 -4.44 -11.95
N GLU A 198 32.77 -3.97 -12.23
CA GLU A 198 33.33 -2.77 -11.60
C GLU A 198 32.80 -1.47 -12.22
N ALA A 199 32.28 -1.53 -13.44
CA ALA A 199 31.77 -0.37 -14.16
C ALA A 199 30.30 -0.09 -13.81
N PRO A 200 29.90 1.20 -13.69
CA PRO A 200 28.50 1.57 -13.45
C PRO A 200 27.62 1.22 -14.65
N MET A 201 26.34 1.00 -14.38
CA MET A 201 25.35 0.67 -15.39
C MET A 201 25.11 1.85 -16.36
N LYS A 202 25.01 1.56 -17.66
CA LYS A 202 24.75 2.55 -18.72
C LYS A 202 23.81 1.97 -19.78
N GLU A 203 23.24 2.83 -20.63
CA GLU A 203 22.29 2.42 -21.69
C GLU A 203 22.84 1.38 -22.66
N HIS A 204 24.13 1.39 -22.93
CA HIS A 204 24.80 0.40 -23.80
C HIS A 204 25.56 -0.67 -22.99
N PHE A 205 25.38 -0.71 -21.67
CA PHE A 205 26.07 -1.62 -20.76
C PHE A 205 25.21 -1.90 -19.52
N TYR A 206 24.23 -2.81 -19.68
CA TYR A 206 23.33 -3.26 -18.61
C TYR A 206 22.97 -4.74 -18.80
N PRO A 207 22.65 -5.47 -17.72
CA PRO A 207 22.27 -6.88 -17.81
C PRO A 207 20.88 -7.04 -18.44
N THR A 208 20.66 -8.16 -19.14
CA THR A 208 19.31 -8.54 -19.59
C THR A 208 18.49 -9.01 -18.40
N ILE A 209 17.44 -8.26 -18.07
CA ILE A 209 16.49 -8.56 -17.00
C ILE A 209 15.15 -9.00 -17.60
N VAL A 210 14.51 -9.97 -16.95
CA VAL A 210 13.22 -10.53 -17.36
C VAL A 210 12.21 -10.33 -16.24
N ALA A 211 11.01 -9.87 -16.61
CA ALA A 211 9.84 -9.87 -15.73
C ALA A 211 8.84 -10.94 -16.17
N GLU A 212 8.07 -11.40 -15.20
CA GLU A 212 7.01 -12.38 -15.34
C GLU A 212 5.69 -11.78 -14.86
N SER A 213 4.61 -11.99 -15.60
CA SER A 213 3.25 -11.71 -15.12
C SER A 213 2.60 -13.01 -14.65
N LEU A 214 2.21 -13.05 -13.38
CA LEU A 214 1.48 -14.19 -12.82
C LEU A 214 -0.01 -14.18 -13.16
N TYR A 215 -0.52 -13.05 -13.66
CA TYR A 215 -1.86 -12.94 -14.21
C TYR A 215 -2.01 -13.78 -15.48
N GLY A 216 -0.95 -13.95 -16.25
CA GLY A 216 -0.94 -14.74 -17.47
C GLY A 216 -0.19 -14.01 -18.58
N ASP A 217 -0.90 -13.39 -19.50
CA ASP A 217 -0.25 -12.63 -20.58
C ASP A 217 0.37 -11.33 -20.05
N PHE A 218 1.67 -11.13 -20.32
CA PHE A 218 2.40 -9.98 -19.80
C PHE A 218 1.91 -8.67 -20.42
N SER A 219 1.68 -8.66 -21.73
CA SER A 219 1.27 -7.46 -22.46
C SER A 219 -0.13 -7.02 -22.04
N GLU A 220 -1.04 -7.97 -21.79
CA GLU A 220 -2.37 -7.70 -21.25
C GLU A 220 -2.31 -7.11 -19.84
N ALA A 221 -1.55 -7.72 -18.93
CA ALA A 221 -1.38 -7.19 -17.57
C ALA A 221 -0.74 -5.79 -17.58
N TRP A 222 0.23 -5.56 -18.47
CA TRP A 222 0.90 -4.28 -18.61
C TRP A 222 -0.02 -3.20 -19.20
N PHE A 223 -0.86 -3.57 -20.17
CA PHE A 223 -1.94 -2.70 -20.65
C PHE A 223 -2.91 -2.31 -19.53
N HIS A 224 -3.30 -3.26 -18.66
CA HIS A 224 -4.12 -2.96 -17.50
C HIS A 224 -3.44 -1.99 -16.54
N LEU A 225 -2.13 -2.12 -16.32
CA LEU A 225 -1.37 -1.20 -15.47
C LEU A 225 -1.37 0.22 -16.02
N ASP A 226 -1.03 0.40 -17.30
CA ASP A 226 -0.91 1.73 -17.93
C ASP A 226 -2.27 2.44 -18.10
N ASN A 227 -3.36 1.69 -18.26
CA ASN A 227 -4.72 2.24 -18.42
C ASN A 227 -5.54 2.24 -17.13
N LYS A 228 -4.91 1.95 -15.99
CA LYS A 228 -5.56 1.84 -14.67
C LYS A 228 -6.80 0.94 -14.68
N LEU A 229 -6.66 -0.27 -15.19
CA LEU A 229 -7.75 -1.25 -15.28
C LEU A 229 -7.67 -2.31 -14.17
N ILE A 230 -8.80 -2.61 -13.54
CA ILE A 230 -8.93 -3.68 -12.55
C ILE A 230 -9.40 -4.94 -13.27
N ALA A 231 -8.53 -5.94 -13.32
CA ALA A 231 -8.85 -7.25 -13.86
C ALA A 231 -8.31 -8.36 -12.96
N THR A 232 -9.04 -9.47 -12.86
CA THR A 232 -8.59 -10.70 -12.20
C THR A 232 -9.15 -11.90 -12.95
N ARG A 233 -8.35 -12.97 -13.11
CA ARG A 233 -8.80 -14.20 -13.78
C ARG A 233 -9.41 -15.22 -12.81
N ASN A 234 -9.06 -15.12 -11.53
CA ASN A 234 -9.43 -16.09 -10.49
C ASN A 234 -10.11 -15.38 -9.30
N PRO A 235 -11.28 -14.75 -9.48
CA PRO A 235 -11.97 -14.03 -8.40
C PRO A 235 -12.28 -14.91 -7.19
N GLU A 236 -12.48 -16.21 -7.38
CA GLU A 236 -12.72 -17.21 -6.34
C GLU A 236 -11.50 -17.48 -5.44
N GLN A 237 -10.29 -17.12 -5.91
CA GLN A 237 -9.05 -17.28 -5.15
C GLN A 237 -8.71 -16.05 -4.30
N ILE A 238 -9.36 -14.91 -4.55
CA ILE A 238 -9.19 -13.69 -3.77
C ILE A 238 -9.65 -13.94 -2.32
N ARG A 239 -8.86 -13.52 -1.35
CA ARG A 239 -9.18 -13.57 0.10
C ARG A 239 -9.90 -12.30 0.54
N GLY A 240 -10.37 -12.23 1.77
CA GLY A 240 -11.08 -11.06 2.31
C GLY A 240 -10.31 -9.75 2.17
N GLY A 241 -8.98 -9.78 2.20
CA GLY A 241 -8.13 -8.61 1.94
C GLY A 241 -8.27 -8.01 0.54
N GLY A 242 -8.70 -8.80 -0.46
CA GLY A 242 -8.88 -8.32 -1.82
C GLY A 242 -10.02 -7.32 -1.98
N LEU A 243 -11.05 -7.36 -1.13
CA LEU A 243 -12.07 -6.30 -1.08
C LEU A 243 -11.43 -4.94 -0.73
N LEU A 244 -10.55 -4.93 0.26
CA LEU A 244 -9.87 -3.72 0.70
C LEU A 244 -8.96 -3.18 -0.40
N LYS A 245 -8.20 -4.06 -1.06
CA LYS A 245 -7.36 -3.69 -2.20
C LYS A 245 -8.18 -3.18 -3.39
N TYR A 246 -9.30 -3.82 -3.69
CA TYR A 246 -10.22 -3.38 -4.74
C TYR A 246 -10.72 -1.95 -4.49
N CYS A 247 -11.20 -1.65 -3.28
CA CYS A 247 -11.64 -0.31 -2.93
C CYS A 247 -10.50 0.72 -2.99
N ASN A 248 -9.27 0.32 -2.66
CA ASN A 248 -8.10 1.19 -2.80
C ASN A 248 -7.78 1.50 -4.27
N LEU A 249 -7.86 0.50 -5.15
CA LEU A 249 -7.73 0.70 -6.60
C LEU A 249 -8.79 1.68 -7.13
N LEU A 250 -10.06 1.54 -6.70
CA LEU A 250 -11.13 2.46 -7.10
C LEU A 250 -10.84 3.92 -6.72
N VAL A 251 -10.39 4.17 -5.48
CA VAL A 251 -10.05 5.51 -5.00
C VAL A 251 -8.81 6.08 -5.71
N ARG A 252 -7.89 5.22 -6.17
CA ARG A 252 -6.75 5.62 -7.02
C ARG A 252 -7.10 5.76 -8.52
N SER A 253 -8.40 5.87 -8.82
CA SER A 253 -8.99 6.07 -10.14
C SER A 253 -8.79 4.90 -11.10
N TYR A 254 -8.65 3.68 -10.59
CA TYR A 254 -8.73 2.49 -11.43
C TYR A 254 -10.18 2.14 -11.73
N THR A 255 -10.44 1.62 -12.93
CA THR A 255 -11.76 1.19 -13.37
C THR A 255 -11.76 -0.27 -13.77
N PRO A 256 -12.85 -1.04 -13.56
CA PRO A 256 -12.91 -2.43 -14.00
C PRO A 256 -12.72 -2.55 -15.52
N ALA A 257 -11.94 -3.55 -15.94
CA ALA A 257 -11.82 -3.89 -17.35
C ALA A 257 -13.19 -4.31 -17.92
N THR A 258 -13.45 -4.00 -19.19
CA THR A 258 -14.76 -4.14 -19.84
C THR A 258 -15.28 -5.59 -19.85
N GLU A 259 -14.36 -6.55 -19.80
CA GLU A 259 -14.64 -7.99 -19.86
C GLU A 259 -15.04 -8.58 -18.49
N ILE A 260 -14.90 -7.81 -17.41
CA ILE A 260 -15.12 -8.27 -16.04
C ILE A 260 -16.54 -7.93 -15.58
N ASP A 261 -17.29 -8.94 -15.15
CA ASP A 261 -18.54 -8.73 -14.41
C ASP A 261 -18.24 -8.21 -12.99
N ILE A 262 -18.19 -6.89 -12.87
CA ILE A 262 -17.92 -6.18 -11.62
C ILE A 262 -18.87 -6.59 -10.49
N ARG A 263 -20.17 -6.80 -10.79
CA ARG A 263 -21.17 -7.13 -9.76
C ARG A 263 -20.93 -8.51 -9.21
N THR A 264 -20.54 -9.45 -10.07
CA THR A 264 -20.15 -10.79 -9.62
C THR A 264 -18.87 -10.74 -8.79
N MET A 265 -17.86 -10.00 -9.25
CA MET A 265 -16.58 -9.86 -8.55
C MET A 265 -16.74 -9.25 -7.16
N GLU A 266 -17.48 -8.15 -7.03
CA GLU A 266 -17.76 -7.50 -5.74
C GLU A 266 -18.51 -8.42 -4.78
N ARG A 267 -19.51 -9.17 -5.26
CA ARG A 267 -20.22 -10.17 -4.45
C ARG A 267 -19.29 -11.23 -3.87
N TYR A 268 -18.35 -11.73 -4.66
CA TYR A 268 -17.34 -12.68 -4.19
C TYR A 268 -16.40 -12.07 -3.16
N MET A 269 -15.89 -10.86 -3.43
CA MET A 269 -14.98 -10.16 -2.51
C MET A 269 -15.65 -9.83 -1.18
N CYS A 270 -16.90 -9.33 -1.20
CA CYS A 270 -17.71 -9.12 -0.02
C CYS A 270 -17.93 -10.43 0.74
N SER A 271 -18.44 -11.48 0.08
CA SER A 271 -18.67 -12.77 0.74
C SER A 271 -17.40 -13.31 1.39
N ARG A 272 -16.25 -13.24 0.71
CA ARG A 272 -14.98 -13.71 1.25
C ARG A 272 -14.47 -12.85 2.41
N PHE A 273 -14.70 -11.54 2.38
CA PHE A 273 -14.39 -10.64 3.50
C PHE A 273 -15.10 -11.08 4.79
N PHE A 274 -16.39 -11.38 4.73
CA PHE A 274 -17.14 -11.84 5.90
C PHE A 274 -16.77 -13.25 6.35
N ILE A 275 -16.39 -14.14 5.42
CA ILE A 275 -15.89 -15.48 5.76
C ILE A 275 -14.54 -15.42 6.47
N ASP A 276 -13.62 -14.59 5.97
CA ASP A 276 -12.26 -14.50 6.51
C ASP A 276 -12.22 -13.62 7.78
N PHE A 277 -13.15 -12.67 7.94
CA PHE A 277 -13.27 -11.78 9.10
C PHE A 277 -14.72 -11.78 9.64
N SER A 278 -15.11 -12.88 10.27
CA SER A 278 -16.48 -13.06 10.76
C SER A 278 -16.83 -12.21 11.98
N ASP A 279 -15.84 -11.82 12.78
CA ASP A 279 -16.04 -11.02 14.00
C ASP A 279 -15.83 -9.52 13.75
N ILE A 280 -16.69 -8.69 14.34
CA ILE A 280 -16.66 -7.24 14.14
C ILE A 280 -15.37 -6.58 14.67
N ASN A 281 -14.76 -7.14 15.72
CA ASN A 281 -13.50 -6.61 16.24
C ASN A 281 -12.34 -6.98 15.31
N GLN A 282 -12.37 -8.18 14.71
CA GLN A 282 -11.40 -8.55 13.67
C GLN A 282 -11.52 -7.63 12.45
N GLN A 283 -12.75 -7.32 12.02
CA GLN A 283 -12.99 -6.37 10.94
C GLN A 283 -12.44 -4.99 11.29
N ARG A 284 -12.72 -4.47 12.50
CA ARG A 284 -12.18 -3.18 12.97
C ARG A 284 -10.66 -3.15 12.94
N GLN A 285 -10.01 -4.12 13.59
CA GLN A 285 -8.55 -4.22 13.62
C GLN A 285 -7.96 -4.29 12.21
N LYS A 286 -8.62 -5.04 11.31
CA LYS A 286 -8.15 -5.17 9.93
C LYS A 286 -8.28 -3.88 9.13
N LEU A 287 -9.39 -3.15 9.30
CA LEU A 287 -9.60 -1.86 8.64
C LEU A 287 -8.66 -0.78 9.18
N GLU A 288 -8.51 -0.67 10.50
CA GLU A 288 -7.57 0.27 11.13
C GLU A 288 -6.13 0.01 10.68
N ALA A 289 -5.69 -1.26 10.67
CA ALA A 289 -4.38 -1.64 10.17
C ALA A 289 -4.21 -1.34 8.67
N TYR A 290 -5.24 -1.56 7.85
CA TYR A 290 -5.21 -1.24 6.43
C TYR A 290 -5.07 0.27 6.19
N LEU A 291 -5.84 1.09 6.92
CA LEU A 291 -5.78 2.54 6.84
C LEU A 291 -4.41 3.09 7.26
N ALA A 292 -3.84 2.55 8.35
CA ALA A 292 -2.50 2.92 8.79
C ALA A 292 -1.45 2.54 7.74
N ASN A 293 -1.49 1.32 7.19
CA ASN A 293 -0.43 0.88 6.26
C ASN A 293 -0.53 1.51 4.87
N HIS A 294 -1.74 1.81 4.39
CA HIS A 294 -1.94 2.27 3.00
C HIS A 294 -2.09 3.77 2.82
N PHE A 295 -2.40 4.52 3.89
CA PHE A 295 -2.74 5.94 3.79
C PHE A 295 -1.97 6.82 4.78
N ASN A 296 -0.77 6.41 5.23
CA ASN A 296 0.06 7.22 6.13
C ASN A 296 0.45 8.60 5.53
N ASN A 297 0.63 8.67 4.20
CA ASN A 297 0.94 9.92 3.49
C ASN A 297 -0.28 10.52 2.77
N ASP A 298 -1.34 9.73 2.59
CA ASP A 298 -2.56 10.08 1.86
C ASP A 298 -3.76 10.20 2.82
N GLU A 299 -3.58 10.91 3.94
CA GLU A 299 -4.61 11.05 4.98
C GLU A 299 -5.93 11.60 4.41
N ASP A 300 -5.86 12.45 3.37
CA ASP A 300 -7.02 13.04 2.71
C ASP A 300 -7.88 11.98 2.00
N MET A 301 -7.26 10.93 1.46
CA MET A 301 -7.97 9.86 0.74
C MET A 301 -8.64 8.83 1.67
N LYS A 302 -8.32 8.82 2.97
CA LYS A 302 -8.90 7.84 3.92
C LYS A 302 -10.44 7.91 3.97
N TYR A 303 -10.99 9.12 3.95
CA TYR A 303 -12.44 9.32 3.97
C TYR A 303 -13.10 8.81 2.68
N GLU A 304 -12.52 9.12 1.52
CA GLU A 304 -13.00 8.66 0.22
C GLU A 304 -12.92 7.12 0.10
N TYR A 305 -11.84 6.53 0.61
CA TYR A 305 -11.68 5.07 0.69
C TYR A 305 -12.76 4.41 1.53
N LEU A 306 -13.03 4.93 2.73
CA LEU A 306 -14.07 4.36 3.60
C LEU A 306 -15.46 4.54 3.02
N THR A 307 -15.73 5.66 2.34
CA THR A 307 -16.99 5.90 1.63
C THR A 307 -17.16 4.93 0.46
N THR A 308 -16.09 4.68 -0.30
CA THR A 308 -16.07 3.69 -1.39
C THR A 308 -16.31 2.28 -0.85
N LEU A 309 -15.63 1.91 0.23
CA LEU A 309 -15.82 0.62 0.89
C LEU A 309 -17.26 0.45 1.41
N TYR A 310 -17.82 1.49 2.03
CA TYR A 310 -19.22 1.49 2.48
C TYR A 310 -20.16 1.19 1.32
N ARG A 311 -20.02 1.91 0.19
CA ARG A 311 -20.86 1.73 -1.00
C ARG A 311 -20.78 0.31 -1.54
N VAL A 312 -19.58 -0.24 -1.72
CA VAL A 312 -19.38 -1.60 -2.25
C VAL A 312 -19.99 -2.65 -1.31
N VAL A 313 -19.78 -2.52 0.00
CA VAL A 313 -20.38 -3.44 0.99
C VAL A 313 -21.90 -3.35 1.00
N ASP A 314 -22.46 -2.14 0.87
CA ASP A 314 -23.90 -1.92 0.87
C ASP A 314 -24.60 -2.49 -0.38
N GLU A 315 -24.02 -2.27 -1.56
CA GLU A 315 -24.59 -2.68 -2.85
C GLU A 315 -24.40 -4.18 -3.14
N SER A 316 -23.26 -4.76 -2.76
CA SER A 316 -22.84 -6.10 -3.22
C SER A 316 -22.95 -7.21 -2.18
N THR A 317 -23.48 -6.94 -0.99
CA THR A 317 -23.74 -7.96 0.04
C THR A 317 -25.14 -8.57 -0.10
N ILE A 318 -25.22 -9.81 -0.59
CA ILE A 318 -26.50 -10.50 -0.88
C ILE A 318 -26.96 -11.47 0.23
N CYS A 319 -26.07 -12.32 0.75
CA CYS A 319 -26.47 -13.52 1.50
C CYS A 319 -26.29 -13.43 3.02
N LEU A 320 -25.83 -12.29 3.55
CA LEU A 320 -25.65 -12.15 5.00
C LEU A 320 -26.99 -11.96 5.71
N MET A 321 -27.05 -12.41 6.96
CA MET A 321 -28.04 -11.93 7.90
C MET A 321 -27.89 -10.41 7.96
N GLY A 322 -28.93 -9.64 7.61
CA GLY A 322 -28.83 -8.17 7.50
C GLY A 322 -28.29 -7.46 8.75
N HIS A 323 -28.22 -8.16 9.90
CA HIS A 323 -27.52 -7.72 11.09
C HIS A 323 -26.00 -7.56 10.90
N GLU A 324 -25.30 -8.56 10.35
CA GLU A 324 -23.83 -8.51 10.16
C GLU A 324 -23.45 -7.40 9.19
N ARG A 325 -24.18 -7.30 8.07
CA ARG A 325 -24.04 -6.19 7.12
C ARG A 325 -24.18 -4.83 7.82
N ARG A 326 -25.25 -4.64 8.61
CA ARG A 326 -25.47 -3.37 9.33
C ARG A 326 -24.37 -3.08 10.35
N GLN A 327 -23.85 -4.08 11.05
CA GLN A 327 -22.74 -3.91 11.98
C GLN A 327 -21.48 -3.41 11.26
N THR A 328 -21.12 -4.03 10.14
CA THR A 328 -19.95 -3.64 9.35
C THR A 328 -20.13 -2.26 8.71
N LEU A 329 -21.30 -1.96 8.15
CA LEU A 329 -21.61 -0.63 7.61
C LEU A 329 -21.53 0.45 8.69
N ASN A 330 -22.06 0.19 9.89
CA ASN A 330 -21.96 1.11 11.02
C ASN A 330 -20.50 1.29 11.47
N LEU A 331 -19.69 0.23 11.48
CA LEU A 331 -18.27 0.31 11.78
C LEU A 331 -17.54 1.20 10.75
N ILE A 332 -17.76 0.96 9.45
CA ILE A 332 -17.15 1.75 8.37
C ILE A 332 -17.57 3.22 8.50
N HIS A 333 -18.85 3.48 8.77
CA HIS A 333 -19.36 4.84 8.97
C HIS A 333 -18.74 5.53 10.20
N GLN A 334 -18.59 4.83 11.32
CA GLN A 334 -17.90 5.35 12.51
C GLN A 334 -16.44 5.72 12.22
N LEU A 335 -15.72 4.85 11.51
CA LEU A 335 -14.34 5.13 11.09
C LEU A 335 -14.28 6.33 10.15
N ALA A 336 -15.18 6.41 9.16
CA ALA A 336 -15.23 7.52 8.21
C ALA A 336 -15.50 8.86 8.93
N TYR A 337 -16.46 8.88 9.85
CA TYR A 337 -16.75 10.06 10.66
C TYR A 337 -15.56 10.47 11.53
N SER A 338 -14.85 9.52 12.14
CA SER A 338 -13.66 9.82 12.94
C SER A 338 -12.54 10.45 12.12
N VAL A 339 -12.32 9.96 10.90
CA VAL A 339 -11.34 10.51 9.95
C VAL A 339 -11.76 11.91 9.51
N TYR A 340 -13.02 12.10 9.16
CA TYR A 340 -13.56 13.40 8.74
C TYR A 340 -13.40 14.46 9.84
N MET A 341 -13.78 14.13 11.08
CA MET A 341 -13.63 15.04 12.22
C MET A 341 -12.17 15.41 12.49
N GLU A 342 -11.24 14.47 12.33
CA GLU A 342 -9.81 14.73 12.49
C GLU A 342 -9.26 15.62 11.37
N GLN A 343 -9.72 15.43 10.13
CA GLN A 343 -9.37 16.29 9.00
C GLN A 343 -9.88 17.72 9.20
N GLU A 344 -11.15 17.90 9.58
CA GLU A 344 -11.74 19.21 9.89
C GLU A 344 -10.98 19.92 11.02
N ARG A 345 -10.64 19.19 12.09
CA ARG A 345 -9.85 19.73 13.21
C ARG A 345 -8.47 20.21 12.75
N LYS A 346 -7.77 19.44 11.91
CA LYS A 346 -6.47 19.83 11.33
C LYS A 346 -6.59 21.06 10.42
N ALA A 347 -7.65 21.14 9.61
CA ALA A 347 -7.91 22.28 8.73
C ALA A 347 -8.16 23.56 9.53
N GLN A 348 -8.95 23.47 10.61
CA GLN A 348 -9.20 24.59 11.53
C GLN A 348 -7.91 25.09 12.19
N ILE A 349 -7.04 24.19 12.67
CA ILE A 349 -5.74 24.56 13.28
C ILE A 349 -4.87 25.29 12.25
N LYS A 350 -4.72 24.74 11.04
CA LYS A 350 -3.95 25.39 9.96
C LYS A 350 -4.48 26.78 9.64
N CYS A 351 -5.79 26.98 9.59
CA CYS A 351 -6.41 28.28 9.35
C CYS A 351 -6.04 29.29 10.45
N VAL A 352 -6.03 28.86 11.72
CA VAL A 352 -5.65 29.71 12.85
C VAL A 352 -4.16 30.05 12.83
N GLU A 353 -3.29 29.07 12.52
CA GLU A 353 -1.84 29.27 12.40
C GLU A 353 -1.49 30.22 11.24
N LEU A 354 -2.14 30.07 10.08
CA LEU A 354 -1.98 30.99 8.94
C LEU A 354 -2.39 32.40 9.32
N HIS A 355 -3.54 32.57 10.00
CA HIS A 355 -3.99 33.88 10.45
C HIS A 355 -3.05 34.51 11.49
N GLN A 356 -2.40 33.72 12.34
CA GLN A 356 -1.37 34.18 13.27
C GLN A 356 -0.07 34.57 12.55
N LEU A 357 0.33 33.81 11.52
CA LEU A 357 1.50 34.13 10.69
C LEU A 357 1.29 35.42 9.89
N ASP A 358 0.11 35.64 9.32
CA ASP A 358 -0.26 36.87 8.64
C ASP A 358 -0.19 38.08 9.59
N GLN A 359 -0.66 37.91 10.84
CA GLN A 359 -0.56 38.95 11.86
C GLN A 359 0.87 39.25 12.32
N LEU A 360 1.76 38.25 12.33
CA LEU A 360 3.17 38.42 12.74
C LEU A 360 4.06 38.97 11.62
N SER A 361 3.71 38.72 10.37
CA SER A 361 4.58 38.99 9.22
C SER A 361 4.32 40.34 8.55
N ASN A 362 3.27 41.08 8.92
CA ASN A 362 2.91 42.36 8.29
C ASN A 362 2.93 42.27 6.75
N LEU A 363 2.64 41.08 6.20
CA LEU A 363 2.53 40.86 4.77
C LEU A 363 1.23 41.51 4.33
N VAL A 364 1.32 42.79 3.99
CA VAL A 364 0.31 43.48 3.19
C VAL A 364 0.22 42.65 1.92
N ILE A 365 -0.90 41.93 1.76
CA ILE A 365 -1.31 41.40 0.46
C ILE A 365 -1.26 42.60 -0.48
N ASP A 366 -0.32 42.59 -1.43
CA ASP A 366 -0.30 43.56 -2.52
C ASP A 366 -1.68 43.47 -3.16
N GLN A 367 -2.49 44.50 -2.90
CA GLN A 367 -3.71 44.72 -3.67
C GLN A 367 -3.23 44.85 -5.11
N VAL A 368 -3.41 43.78 -5.89
CA VAL A 368 -3.14 43.79 -7.33
C VAL A 368 -3.96 44.95 -7.90
N PHE A 369 -3.24 46.03 -8.16
CA PHE A 369 -3.75 47.30 -8.63
C PHE A 369 -4.11 47.11 -10.09
N TYR A 370 -5.36 46.75 -10.38
CA TYR A 370 -5.89 46.91 -11.73
C TYR A 370 -5.96 48.40 -12.04
N GLY A 371 -5.07 48.84 -12.93
CA GLY A 371 -4.98 50.21 -13.43
C GLY A 371 -6.25 50.72 -14.14
N PRO A 372 -6.26 51.98 -14.60
CA PRO A 372 -7.36 52.89 -14.28
C PRO A 372 -8.28 53.26 -15.46
N PHE A 373 -9.53 53.65 -15.12
CA PHE A 373 -10.58 54.29 -15.94
C PHE A 373 -11.22 53.37 -17.02
N ASP A 374 -12.54 53.25 -17.11
CA ASP A 374 -13.46 54.34 -17.43
C ASP A 374 -14.73 54.44 -16.57
N THR A 375 -15.09 55.70 -16.34
CA THR A 375 -16.28 56.21 -15.68
C THR A 375 -17.56 55.98 -16.49
N ASN A 376 -18.55 55.27 -15.92
CA ASN A 376 -19.94 55.73 -15.84
C ASN A 376 -20.85 54.65 -15.25
N GLY A 377 -21.56 54.99 -14.17
CA GLY A 377 -22.71 54.20 -13.71
C GLY A 377 -22.70 53.96 -12.20
N SER A 378 -23.24 54.92 -11.46
CA SER A 378 -23.51 54.86 -10.03
C SER A 378 -24.23 53.57 -9.61
N SER A 379 -23.79 52.91 -8.53
CA SER A 379 -24.59 52.57 -7.33
C SER A 379 -23.86 51.55 -6.45
N SER A 380 -23.57 51.97 -5.23
CA SER A 380 -22.88 51.23 -4.17
C SER A 380 -23.69 50.01 -3.69
N SER A 381 -23.03 48.87 -3.48
CA SER A 381 -23.55 47.77 -2.65
C SER A 381 -22.39 47.07 -1.97
N TYR A 382 -22.09 47.50 -0.74
CA TYR A 382 -21.19 46.83 0.19
C TYR A 382 -21.90 45.61 0.78
N TYR A 383 -21.36 44.41 0.59
CA TYR A 383 -21.69 43.25 1.44
C TYR A 383 -20.57 43.05 2.47
N ASN A 384 -20.88 43.43 3.71
CA ASN A 384 -20.11 43.09 4.91
C ASN A 384 -20.45 41.65 5.34
N TYR A 385 -19.44 40.81 5.54
CA TYR A 385 -19.58 39.56 6.30
C TYR A 385 -19.23 39.81 7.78
N PRO A 386 -20.10 39.46 8.75
CA PRO A 386 -19.81 39.63 10.16
C PRO A 386 -19.06 38.42 10.76
N MET A 387 -18.01 38.71 11.54
CA MET A 387 -17.33 37.77 12.44
C MET A 387 -18.20 37.49 13.69
N PRO A 388 -18.23 36.25 14.22
CA PRO A 388 -18.94 35.98 15.48
C PRO A 388 -18.04 36.27 16.70
N SER A 389 -18.52 37.15 17.58
CA SER A 389 -17.93 37.44 18.88
C SER A 389 -18.51 36.53 19.96
N SER A 390 -17.59 35.94 20.75
CA SER A 390 -17.86 35.15 21.94
C SER A 390 -18.60 35.98 22.99
N SER A 391 -19.80 35.56 23.38
CA SER A 391 -20.41 36.01 24.64
C SER A 391 -21.31 34.93 25.24
N TYR A 392 -20.96 34.57 26.48
CA TYR A 392 -21.75 33.77 27.39
C TYR A 392 -23.13 34.40 27.60
N HIS A 393 -24.21 33.64 27.40
CA HIS A 393 -25.48 33.90 28.07
C HIS A 393 -26.27 32.63 28.37
N GLN A 394 -27.00 32.72 29.47
CA GLN A 394 -27.59 31.66 30.29
C GLN A 394 -28.79 30.97 29.65
N ILE A 395 -28.97 29.72 30.07
CA ILE A 395 -30.11 28.84 29.80
C ILE A 395 -31.40 29.44 30.37
N SER A 396 -32.44 29.57 29.53
CA SER A 396 -33.83 29.55 29.97
C SER A 396 -34.71 28.84 28.93
N ASN A 397 -35.59 27.98 29.44
CA ASN A 397 -36.42 27.01 28.71
C ASN A 397 -37.45 27.65 27.77
N SER A 398 -37.51 27.16 26.52
CA SER A 398 -38.70 26.86 25.70
C SER A 398 -38.39 27.04 24.20
N SER A 399 -37.65 26.09 23.62
CA SER A 399 -37.33 26.09 22.19
C SER A 399 -38.29 25.22 21.38
N SER A 400 -39.08 25.87 20.51
CA SER A 400 -39.67 25.23 19.34
C SER A 400 -38.59 25.07 18.26
N CYS A 401 -38.49 23.89 17.63
CA CYS A 401 -37.49 23.58 16.61
C CYS A 401 -37.74 24.38 15.31
N PRO A 402 -36.73 25.06 14.74
CA PRO A 402 -36.90 25.92 13.56
C PRO A 402 -36.99 25.19 12.21
N TYR A 403 -37.06 23.85 12.21
CA TYR A 403 -37.06 23.04 10.97
C TYR A 403 -38.29 22.13 10.77
N CYS A 404 -39.36 22.28 11.57
CA CYS A 404 -40.59 21.49 11.39
C CYS A 404 -41.68 22.27 10.62
N PRO A 405 -42.35 21.67 9.61
CA PRO A 405 -43.55 22.25 8.99
C PRO A 405 -44.74 22.31 9.97
N PRO A 406 -45.66 23.30 9.84
CA PRO A 406 -46.62 23.68 10.89
C PRO A 406 -47.80 22.71 11.16
N PHE A 407 -47.75 21.44 10.73
CA PHE A 407 -48.86 20.49 10.92
C PHE A 407 -48.46 19.06 11.35
N MET A 408 -47.26 18.86 11.91
CA MET A 408 -46.94 17.60 12.59
C MET A 408 -46.40 17.87 14.00
N ASN A 409 -47.16 17.47 15.01
CA ASN A 409 -46.70 17.41 16.39
C ASN A 409 -45.75 16.20 16.54
N CYS A 410 -44.53 16.43 17.01
CA CYS A 410 -43.64 15.35 17.45
C CYS A 410 -44.21 14.70 18.72
N SER A 411 -44.33 13.37 18.69
CA SER A 411 -44.42 12.53 19.89
C SER A 411 -43.04 12.05 20.28
#